data_AF-A0A660TEL3-F1
#
_entry.id   AF-A0A660TEL3-F1
#
_cell.length_a   1.000
_cell.length_b   1.000
_cell.length_c   1.000
_cell.angle_alpha   90.00
_cell.angle_beta   90.00
_cell.angle_gamma   90.00
#
_symmetry.space_group_name_H-M   'P 1'
#
loop_
_entity.id
_entity.type
_entity.pdbx_description
1 polymer ?
#
loop_
_entity_poly.entity_id
_entity_poly.type
_entity_poly.pdbx_seq_one_letter_code
_entity_poly.pdbx_strand_id
1 'polypeptide(L)'
;MNKLLVMVLFLLLIGTYIFAQDSFSTIPNGFGKIILGISMEDAKKAISADGNFNYRGDQDLSILKRPNESLIECRGYDFIDRAFFQFKEDQLYSITILFNFELIDHYSLFTTLSKKYGPPNSLSPEQSLWETEENSLVLERPLQIKYLDKKIFQGIIGESDISQSYSELSRVQFLDQF
;
A
#
# COMPACT_ATOMS: atom_id res chain seq x y z
N MET A 1 -9.16 53.04 -32.06
CA MET A 1 -8.57 51.75 -31.63
C MET A 1 -9.15 50.65 -32.51
N ASN A 2 -8.33 49.98 -33.34
CA ASN A 2 -8.82 49.05 -34.35
C ASN A 2 -9.50 47.84 -33.70
N LYS A 3 -10.76 47.56 -34.05
CA LYS A 3 -11.53 46.41 -33.55
C LYS A 3 -10.80 45.07 -33.79
N LEU A 4 -10.01 44.99 -34.86
CA LEU A 4 -9.14 43.86 -35.18
C LEU A 4 -8.00 43.65 -34.16
N LEU A 5 -7.43 44.74 -33.64
CA LEU A 5 -6.35 44.69 -32.64
C LEU A 5 -6.87 44.21 -31.28
N VAL A 6 -8.09 44.62 -30.90
CA VAL A 6 -8.75 44.19 -29.65
C VAL A 6 -9.12 42.71 -29.71
N MET A 7 -9.57 42.21 -30.88
CA MET A 7 -9.94 40.81 -31.06
C MET A 7 -8.73 39.86 -30.98
N VAL A 8 -7.58 40.26 -31.54
CA VAL A 8 -6.33 39.49 -31.46
C VAL A 8 -5.79 39.45 -30.02
N LEU A 9 -5.91 40.55 -29.27
CA LEU A 9 -5.51 40.59 -27.86
C LEU A 9 -6.40 39.67 -26.99
N PHE A 10 -7.70 39.56 -27.31
CA PHE A 10 -8.64 38.69 -26.60
C PHE A 10 -8.38 37.20 -26.88
N LEU A 11 -7.99 36.84 -28.11
CA LEU A 11 -7.59 35.47 -28.47
C LEU A 11 -6.27 35.04 -27.83
N LEU A 12 -5.31 35.97 -27.66
CA LEU A 12 -4.06 35.70 -26.94
C LEU A 12 -4.26 35.52 -25.42
N LEU A 13 -5.25 36.19 -24.84
CA LEU A 13 -5.59 36.05 -23.41
C LEU A 13 -6.33 34.75 -23.09
N ILE A 14 -7.09 34.17 -24.03
CA ILE A 14 -7.79 32.89 -23.84
C ILE A 14 -6.82 31.69 -24.02
N GLY A 15 -5.79 31.84 -24.85
CA GLY A 15 -4.82 30.78 -25.15
C GLY A 15 -3.89 30.38 -24.01
N THR A 16 -3.86 31.13 -22.89
CA THR A 16 -2.97 30.84 -21.73
C THR A 16 -3.66 30.12 -20.57
N TYR A 17 -4.98 29.87 -20.65
CA TYR A 17 -5.73 29.16 -19.60
C TYR A 17 -5.89 27.66 -19.84
N ILE A 18 -5.34 27.12 -20.94
CA ILE A 18 -5.50 25.71 -21.28
C ILE A 18 -4.19 24.98 -20.93
N PHE A 19 -4.28 24.05 -19.97
CA PHE A 19 -3.25 23.12 -19.48
C PHE A 19 -2.37 23.57 -18.31
N ALA A 20 -2.98 23.89 -17.16
CA ALA A 20 -2.43 23.37 -15.91
C ALA A 20 -2.89 21.91 -15.78
N GLN A 21 -2.20 20.99 -16.47
CA GLN A 21 -2.44 19.56 -16.30
C GLN A 21 -1.68 19.13 -15.05
N ASP A 22 -2.39 18.98 -13.93
CA ASP A 22 -1.80 18.37 -12.73
C ASP A 22 -1.24 17.00 -13.14
N SER A 23 0.08 16.90 -13.18
CA SER A 23 0.77 15.65 -13.52
C SER A 23 0.94 14.85 -12.24
N PHE A 24 0.06 13.87 -12.06
CA PHE A 24 0.16 12.95 -10.93
C PHE A 24 1.32 11.97 -11.14
N SER A 25 2.02 11.65 -10.05
CA SER A 25 3.01 10.58 -10.06
C SER A 25 2.33 9.21 -9.96
N THR A 26 2.98 8.17 -10.46
CA THR A 26 2.58 6.79 -10.18
C THR A 26 2.80 6.47 -8.70
N ILE A 27 1.94 5.66 -8.11
CA ILE A 27 2.13 5.18 -6.74
C ILE A 27 3.43 4.37 -6.62
N PRO A 28 4.14 4.47 -5.48
CA PRO A 28 5.39 3.77 -5.30
C PRO A 28 5.14 2.28 -5.03
N ASN A 29 6.10 1.45 -5.42
CA ASN A 29 6.06 0.01 -5.19
C ASN A 29 6.54 -0.41 -3.79
N GLY A 30 6.40 0.46 -2.79
CA GLY A 30 6.86 0.22 -1.42
C GLY A 30 7.16 1.49 -0.64
N PHE A 31 7.87 1.34 0.48
CA PHE A 31 8.24 2.42 1.39
C PHE A 31 9.75 2.67 1.35
N GLY A 32 10.16 3.85 0.90
CA GLY A 32 11.57 4.20 0.77
C GLY A 32 12.31 3.23 -0.16
N LYS A 33 13.27 2.48 0.40
CA LYS A 33 14.04 1.45 -0.33
C LYS A 33 13.49 0.03 -0.13
N ILE A 34 12.47 -0.14 0.70
CA ILE A 34 11.82 -1.42 0.98
C ILE A 34 10.69 -1.56 -0.05
N ILE A 35 10.96 -2.31 -1.11
CA ILE A 35 10.06 -2.42 -2.28
C ILE A 35 9.50 -3.83 -2.40
N LEU A 36 8.28 -3.95 -2.92
CA LEU A 36 7.65 -5.22 -3.21
C LEU A 36 8.49 -6.05 -4.18
N GLY A 37 8.45 -7.38 -4.01
CA GLY A 37 9.15 -8.38 -4.82
C GLY A 37 10.59 -8.68 -4.42
N ILE A 38 11.20 -7.93 -3.49
CA ILE A 38 12.56 -8.24 -3.01
C ILE A 38 12.58 -9.48 -2.11
N SER A 39 13.77 -10.08 -2.00
CA SER A 39 14.02 -11.24 -1.15
C SER A 39 13.88 -10.88 0.34
N MET A 40 13.66 -11.89 1.20
CA MET A 40 13.72 -11.71 2.67
C MET A 40 15.04 -11.05 3.09
N GLU A 41 16.15 -11.52 2.54
CA GLU A 41 17.48 -11.05 2.89
C GLU A 41 17.71 -9.59 2.48
N ASP A 42 17.24 -9.19 1.30
CA ASP A 42 17.33 -7.80 0.85
C ASP A 42 16.38 -6.89 1.61
N ALA A 43 15.18 -7.38 1.98
CA ALA A 43 14.28 -6.66 2.87
C ALA A 43 14.92 -6.41 4.23
N LYS A 44 15.54 -7.41 4.86
CA LYS A 44 16.26 -7.25 6.14
C LYS A 44 17.32 -6.16 6.07
N LYS A 45 18.12 -6.13 4.99
CA LYS A 45 19.13 -5.08 4.76
C LYS A 45 18.50 -3.71 4.58
N ALA A 46 17.42 -3.62 3.79
CA ALA A 46 16.72 -2.37 3.54
C ALA A 46 16.07 -1.81 4.81
N ILE A 47 15.40 -2.65 5.61
CA ILE A 47 14.78 -2.27 6.89
C ILE A 47 15.86 -1.83 7.89
N SER A 48 16.97 -2.58 8.01
CA SER A 48 18.08 -2.23 8.90
C SER A 48 18.73 -0.89 8.57
N ALA A 49 18.75 -0.52 7.28
CA ALA A 49 19.34 0.71 6.80
C ALA A 49 18.39 1.92 6.81
N ASP A 50 17.11 1.71 7.11
CA ASP A 50 16.10 2.75 7.09
C ASP A 50 15.89 3.34 8.50
N GLY A 51 16.11 4.65 8.62
CA GLY A 51 16.07 5.35 9.90
C GLY A 51 14.70 5.43 10.56
N ASN A 52 13.63 4.96 9.91
CA ASN A 52 12.28 4.93 10.49
C ASN A 52 12.00 3.65 11.28
N PHE A 53 12.85 2.61 11.20
CA PHE A 53 12.58 1.31 11.80
C PHE A 53 13.62 0.90 12.85
N ASN A 54 13.13 0.35 13.95
CA ASN A 54 13.93 -0.30 14.98
C ASN A 54 13.91 -1.81 14.78
N TYR A 55 14.59 -2.28 13.73
CA TYR A 55 14.67 -3.69 13.39
C TYR A 55 15.79 -4.38 14.16
N ARG A 56 15.46 -5.50 14.83
CA ARG A 56 16.36 -6.20 15.76
C ARG A 56 16.95 -7.48 15.18
N GLY A 57 16.83 -7.70 13.87
CA GLY A 57 17.27 -8.92 13.20
C GLY A 57 16.24 -10.05 13.29
N ASP A 58 16.70 -11.29 13.33
CA ASP A 58 15.85 -12.48 13.24
C ASP A 58 14.83 -12.64 14.38
N GLN A 59 14.99 -11.91 15.50
CA GLN A 59 14.01 -11.90 16.59
C GLN A 59 12.65 -11.33 16.18
N ASP A 60 12.63 -10.49 15.15
CA ASP A 60 11.44 -9.86 14.60
C ASP A 60 10.78 -10.74 13.51
N LEU A 61 11.37 -11.91 13.19
CA LEU A 61 10.88 -12.84 12.19
C LEU A 61 9.92 -13.88 12.80
N SER A 62 8.77 -14.08 12.15
CA SER A 62 7.78 -15.10 12.47
C SER A 62 7.42 -15.91 11.23
N ILE A 63 7.28 -17.22 11.38
CA ILE A 63 6.72 -18.09 10.34
C ILE A 63 5.20 -18.12 10.53
N LEU A 64 4.45 -17.87 9.45
CA LEU A 64 2.99 -17.88 9.51
C LEU A 64 2.44 -19.30 9.37
N LYS A 65 1.19 -19.51 9.77
CA LYS A 65 0.54 -20.83 9.70
C LYS A 65 0.37 -21.34 8.27
N ARG A 66 0.36 -20.45 7.29
CA ARG A 66 0.27 -20.82 5.87
C ARG A 66 1.65 -21.25 5.36
N PRO A 67 1.73 -22.30 4.52
CA PRO A 67 2.99 -22.76 3.96
C PRO A 67 3.71 -21.63 3.21
N ASN A 68 5.03 -21.57 3.36
CA ASN A 68 5.89 -20.60 2.68
C ASN A 68 5.56 -19.12 2.94
N GLU A 69 4.77 -18.82 3.98
CA GLU A 69 4.52 -17.46 4.43
C GLU A 69 5.36 -17.12 5.67
N SER A 70 5.93 -15.93 5.67
CA SER A 70 6.72 -15.39 6.79
C SER A 70 6.42 -13.92 6.98
N LEU A 71 6.70 -13.42 8.18
CA LEU A 71 6.41 -12.06 8.61
C LEU A 71 7.63 -11.51 9.32
N ILE A 72 8.11 -10.33 8.92
CA ILE A 72 8.93 -9.49 9.78
C ILE A 72 8.01 -8.46 10.43
N GLU A 73 8.05 -8.38 11.76
CA GLU A 73 7.37 -7.36 12.55
C GLU A 73 8.39 -6.50 13.28
N CYS A 74 8.48 -5.21 12.96
CA CYS A 74 9.40 -4.30 13.62
C CYS A 74 8.68 -3.07 14.18
N ARG A 75 9.24 -2.51 15.27
CA ARG A 75 8.80 -1.20 15.76
C ARG A 75 9.34 -0.10 14.84
N GLY A 76 8.62 1.01 14.78
CA GLY A 76 9.13 2.23 14.16
C GLY A 76 9.71 3.21 15.17
N TYR A 77 10.19 4.33 14.65
CA TYR A 77 10.50 5.54 15.40
C TYR A 77 9.50 6.65 15.05
N ASP A 78 9.34 7.58 15.99
CA ASP A 78 8.53 8.80 15.85
C ASP A 78 7.14 8.54 15.25
N PHE A 79 7.00 8.75 13.95
CA PHE A 79 5.75 8.68 13.18
C PHE A 79 5.25 7.26 12.93
N ILE A 80 6.09 6.23 13.09
CA ILE A 80 5.72 4.83 12.86
C ILE A 80 5.68 4.11 14.20
N ASP A 81 4.52 3.52 14.53
CA ASP A 81 4.39 2.65 15.70
C ASP A 81 4.94 1.25 15.40
N ARG A 82 4.52 0.69 14.27
CA ARG A 82 4.86 -0.68 13.87
C ARG A 82 4.79 -0.86 12.36
N ALA A 83 5.62 -1.75 11.84
CA ALA A 83 5.51 -2.21 10.47
C ALA A 83 5.55 -3.73 10.38
N PHE A 84 4.85 -4.24 9.38
CA PHE A 84 4.71 -5.65 9.06
C PHE A 84 5.11 -5.85 7.60
N PHE A 85 6.09 -6.73 7.36
CA PHE A 85 6.57 -7.09 6.04
C PHE A 85 6.27 -8.58 5.83
N GLN A 86 5.35 -8.89 4.92
CA GLN A 86 4.91 -10.27 4.69
C GLN A 86 5.51 -10.81 3.41
N PHE A 87 5.97 -12.06 3.50
CA PHE A 87 6.68 -12.76 2.45
C PHE A 87 5.93 -14.01 2.06
N LYS A 88 5.91 -14.32 0.77
CA LYS A 88 5.47 -15.60 0.21
C LYS A 88 6.54 -16.08 -0.75
N GLU A 89 7.01 -17.32 -0.58
CA GLU A 89 8.07 -17.90 -1.41
C GLU A 89 9.33 -17.00 -1.50
N ASP A 90 9.75 -16.46 -0.34
CA ASP A 90 10.88 -15.52 -0.21
C ASP A 90 10.65 -14.13 -0.85
N GLN A 91 9.46 -13.83 -1.38
CA GLN A 91 9.16 -12.53 -1.99
C GLN A 91 8.29 -11.65 -1.09
N LEU A 92 8.72 -10.41 -0.85
CA LEU A 92 7.95 -9.40 -0.13
C LEU A 92 6.70 -9.00 -0.94
N TYR A 93 5.51 -9.37 -0.48
CA TYR A 93 4.27 -9.08 -1.21
C TYR A 93 3.35 -8.07 -0.50
N SER A 94 3.60 -7.80 0.78
CA SER A 94 2.81 -6.86 1.56
C SER A 94 3.69 -6.10 2.55
N ILE A 95 3.54 -4.78 2.56
CA ILE A 95 4.14 -3.88 3.54
C ILE A 95 3.00 -3.13 4.20
N THR A 96 2.83 -3.30 5.52
CA THR A 96 1.83 -2.57 6.30
C THR A 96 2.54 -1.70 7.32
N ILE A 97 2.25 -0.40 7.33
CA ILE A 97 2.82 0.59 8.26
C ILE A 97 1.69 1.18 9.09
N LEU A 98 1.77 1.00 10.41
CA LEU A 98 0.90 1.62 11.39
C LEU A 98 1.58 2.89 11.90
N PHE A 99 0.90 4.01 11.77
CA PHE A 99 1.44 5.30 12.18
C PHE A 99 1.01 5.65 13.61
N ASN A 100 1.87 6.43 14.28
CA ASN A 100 1.56 7.05 15.55
C ASN A 100 0.46 8.11 15.37
N PHE A 101 -0.75 7.79 15.84
CA PHE A 101 -1.92 8.65 15.70
C PHE A 101 -1.87 9.93 16.55
N GLU A 102 -0.93 10.04 17.48
CA GLU A 102 -0.69 11.27 18.24
C GLU A 102 0.12 12.29 17.44
N LEU A 103 0.89 11.84 16.44
CA LEU A 103 1.81 12.67 15.66
C LEU A 103 1.35 12.91 14.22
N ILE A 104 0.57 11.98 13.65
CA ILE A 104 0.01 12.08 12.30
C ILE A 104 -1.46 11.73 12.36
N ASP A 105 -2.26 12.42 11.55
CA ASP A 105 -3.68 12.13 11.37
C ASP A 105 -3.98 11.62 9.94
N HIS A 106 -5.14 10.97 9.82
CA HIS A 106 -5.59 10.37 8.56
C HIS A 106 -5.80 11.42 7.47
N TYR A 107 -6.31 12.60 7.81
CA TYR A 107 -6.58 13.64 6.81
C TYR A 107 -5.28 14.16 6.21
N SER A 108 -4.24 14.34 7.02
CA SER A 108 -2.89 14.69 6.56
C SER A 108 -2.30 13.66 5.60
N LEU A 109 -2.40 12.37 5.91
CA LEU A 109 -1.97 11.32 4.97
C LEU A 109 -2.81 11.31 3.69
N PHE A 110 -4.14 11.32 3.82
CA PHE A 110 -5.05 11.29 2.68
C PHE A 110 -4.82 12.45 1.70
N THR A 111 -4.70 13.66 2.21
CA THR A 111 -4.46 14.86 1.39
C THR A 111 -3.08 14.84 0.76
N THR A 112 -2.06 14.39 1.48
CA THR A 112 -0.70 14.23 0.95
C THR A 112 -0.66 13.23 -0.20
N LEU A 113 -1.27 12.06 -0.01
CA LEU A 113 -1.35 11.02 -1.04
C LEU A 113 -2.16 11.51 -2.25
N SER A 114 -3.31 12.13 -2.01
CA SER A 114 -4.18 12.62 -3.09
C SER A 114 -3.53 13.73 -3.91
N LYS A 115 -2.78 14.62 -3.26
CA LYS A 115 -2.02 15.67 -3.94
C LYS A 115 -0.90 15.09 -4.81
N LYS A 116 -0.28 13.98 -4.37
CA LYS A 116 0.88 13.39 -5.05
C LYS A 116 0.49 12.43 -6.17
N TYR A 117 -0.54 11.62 -5.95
CA TYR A 117 -0.93 10.50 -6.82
C TYR A 117 -2.30 10.68 -7.46
N GLY A 118 -2.98 11.81 -7.22
CA GLY A 118 -4.35 12.05 -7.68
C GLY A 118 -5.40 11.46 -6.75
N PRO A 119 -6.69 11.62 -7.07
CA PRO A 119 -7.76 11.02 -6.27
C PRO A 119 -7.63 9.48 -6.25
N PRO A 120 -8.05 8.80 -5.18
CA PRO A 120 -8.01 7.34 -5.12
C PRO A 120 -8.93 6.72 -6.18
N ASN A 121 -8.55 5.55 -6.68
CA ASN A 121 -9.38 4.72 -7.57
C ASN A 121 -10.66 4.24 -6.88
N SER A 122 -10.62 4.01 -5.57
CA SER A 122 -11.79 3.67 -4.75
C SER A 122 -11.71 4.31 -3.37
N LEU A 123 -12.86 4.74 -2.84
CA LEU A 123 -12.99 5.39 -1.54
C LEU A 123 -14.20 4.82 -0.80
N SER A 124 -13.98 4.31 0.40
CA SER A 124 -15.02 3.88 1.34
C SER A 124 -14.81 4.52 2.71
N PRO A 125 -15.77 4.39 3.64
CA PRO A 125 -15.56 4.83 5.02
C PRO A 125 -14.34 4.19 5.68
N GLU A 126 -13.98 2.97 5.29
CA GLU A 126 -12.90 2.18 5.88
C GLU A 126 -11.54 2.46 5.24
N GLN A 127 -11.49 2.79 3.94
CA GLN A 127 -10.23 2.91 3.21
C GLN A 127 -10.26 3.81 1.96
N SER A 128 -9.09 4.28 1.56
CA SER A 128 -8.82 4.91 0.27
C SER A 128 -7.79 4.08 -0.49
N LEU A 129 -8.07 3.78 -1.76
CA LEU A 129 -7.29 2.85 -2.57
C LEU A 129 -6.78 3.53 -3.84
N TRP A 130 -5.47 3.48 -4.04
CA TRP A 130 -4.82 3.79 -5.31
C TRP A 130 -4.24 2.51 -5.90
N GLU A 131 -4.41 2.27 -7.20
CA GLU A 131 -3.95 1.05 -7.84
C GLU A 131 -3.30 1.30 -9.19
N THR A 132 -2.35 0.42 -9.52
CA THR A 132 -1.85 0.19 -10.87
C THR A 132 -2.22 -1.22 -11.33
N GLU A 133 -1.65 -1.65 -12.46
CA GLU A 133 -1.70 -3.04 -12.88
C GLU A 133 -0.88 -3.96 -11.96
N GLU A 134 0.18 -3.44 -11.33
CA GLU A 134 1.16 -4.24 -10.59
C GLU A 134 0.90 -4.24 -9.08
N ASN A 135 0.53 -3.09 -8.52
CA ASN A 135 0.46 -2.89 -7.08
C ASN A 135 -0.72 -2.03 -6.63
N SER A 136 -1.05 -2.14 -5.35
CA SER A 136 -2.04 -1.31 -4.68
C SER A 136 -1.42 -0.57 -3.50
N LEU A 137 -1.80 0.69 -3.33
CA LEU A 137 -1.53 1.53 -2.18
C LEU A 137 -2.85 1.80 -1.45
N VAL A 138 -2.96 1.35 -0.21
CA VAL A 138 -4.18 1.47 0.60
C VAL A 138 -3.91 2.34 1.81
N LEU A 139 -4.74 3.35 2.04
CA LEU A 139 -4.83 4.06 3.32
C LEU A 139 -6.07 3.55 4.05
N GLU A 140 -5.91 2.90 5.20
CA GLU A 140 -7.01 2.35 5.99
C GLU A 140 -7.16 3.08 7.32
N ARG A 141 -8.38 3.08 7.86
CA ARG A 141 -8.67 3.52 9.22
C ARG A 141 -8.29 2.44 10.25
N PRO A 142 -7.81 2.80 11.46
CA PRO A 142 -7.71 4.17 11.97
C PRO A 142 -6.56 4.98 11.36
N LEU A 143 -5.36 4.40 11.19
CA LEU A 143 -4.25 5.08 10.54
C LEU A 143 -3.14 4.09 10.10
N GLN A 144 -3.32 3.45 8.96
CA GLN A 144 -2.28 2.61 8.38
C GLN A 144 -2.20 2.71 6.86
N ILE A 145 -1.00 2.51 6.32
CA ILE A 145 -0.75 2.39 4.89
C ILE A 145 -0.36 0.95 4.56
N LYS A 146 -0.90 0.42 3.47
CA LYS A 146 -0.48 -0.85 2.89
C LYS A 146 0.02 -0.68 1.46
N TYR A 147 1.11 -1.37 1.15
CA TYR A 147 1.57 -1.64 -0.20
C TYR A 147 1.36 -3.12 -0.47
N LEU A 148 0.67 -3.45 -1.57
CA LEU A 148 0.33 -4.84 -1.91
C LEU A 148 0.77 -5.16 -3.33
N ASP A 149 1.46 -6.28 -3.51
CA ASP A 149 1.63 -6.91 -4.83
C ASP A 149 0.29 -7.55 -5.22
N LYS A 150 -0.31 -7.05 -6.31
CA LYS A 150 -1.67 -7.48 -6.69
C LYS A 150 -1.72 -8.95 -7.08
N LYS A 151 -0.70 -9.46 -7.76
CA LYS A 151 -0.69 -10.84 -8.27
C LYS A 151 -0.59 -11.83 -7.13
N ILE A 152 0.37 -11.62 -6.22
CA ILE A 152 0.58 -12.50 -5.08
C ILE A 152 -0.61 -12.41 -4.11
N PHE A 153 -1.10 -11.20 -3.83
CA PHE A 153 -2.22 -11.00 -2.91
C PHE A 153 -3.52 -11.66 -3.40
N GLN A 154 -3.84 -11.54 -4.70
CA GLN A 154 -5.00 -12.21 -5.29
C GLN A 154 -4.87 -13.74 -5.23
N GLY A 155 -3.65 -14.27 -5.44
CA GLY A 155 -3.38 -15.71 -5.28
C GLY A 155 -3.65 -16.20 -3.85
N ILE A 156 -3.25 -15.42 -2.83
CA ILE A 156 -3.48 -15.74 -1.41
C ILE A 156 -4.97 -15.73 -1.06
N ILE A 157 -5.74 -14.77 -1.59
CA ILE A 157 -7.21 -14.74 -1.41
C ILE A 157 -7.83 -16.01 -2.00
N GLY A 158 -7.47 -16.36 -3.24
CA GLY A 158 -7.98 -17.56 -3.90
C GLY A 158 -7.66 -18.86 -3.13
N GLU A 159 -6.43 -19.01 -2.64
CA GLU A 159 -6.03 -20.15 -1.79
C GLU A 159 -6.81 -20.18 -0.47
N SER A 160 -7.07 -19.02 0.12
CA SER A 160 -7.81 -18.91 1.38
C SER A 160 -9.27 -19.37 1.22
N ASP A 161 -9.96 -18.92 0.17
CA ASP A 161 -11.34 -19.33 -0.12
C ASP A 161 -11.46 -20.84 -0.35
N ILE A 162 -10.47 -21.42 -1.06
CA ILE A 162 -10.36 -22.86 -1.26
C ILE A 162 -10.17 -23.59 0.08
N SER A 163 -9.25 -23.11 0.93
CA SER A 163 -8.98 -23.74 2.24
C SER A 163 -10.19 -23.69 3.19
N GLN A 164 -10.93 -22.58 3.21
CA GLN A 164 -12.16 -22.45 3.99
C GLN A 164 -13.22 -23.44 3.52
N SER A 165 -13.37 -23.59 2.20
CA SER A 165 -14.29 -24.56 1.60
C SER A 165 -13.95 -26.00 2.03
N TYR A 166 -12.67 -26.38 2.04
CA TYR A 166 -12.24 -27.70 2.53
C TYR A 166 -12.48 -27.88 4.03
N SER A 167 -12.23 -26.85 4.85
CA SER A 167 -12.48 -26.89 6.30
C SER A 167 -13.97 -27.11 6.59
N GLU A 168 -14.86 -26.42 5.87
CA GLU A 168 -16.31 -26.60 6.02
C GLU A 168 -16.75 -28.01 5.60
N LEU A 169 -16.22 -28.54 4.49
CA LEU A 169 -16.50 -29.91 4.07
C LEU A 169 -16.01 -30.93 5.11
N SER A 170 -14.80 -30.75 5.66
CA SER A 170 -14.27 -31.60 6.72
C SER A 170 -15.12 -31.55 7.98
N ARG A 171 -15.65 -30.36 8.33
CA ARG A 171 -16.55 -30.18 9.48
C ARG A 171 -17.85 -30.92 9.28
N VAL A 172 -18.46 -30.82 8.10
CA VAL A 172 -19.68 -31.56 7.75
C VAL A 172 -19.45 -33.07 7.83
N GLN A 173 -18.40 -33.58 7.19
CA GLN A 173 -18.04 -35.01 7.23
C GLN A 173 -17.75 -35.54 8.63
N PHE A 174 -17.21 -34.71 9.51
CA PHE A 174 -17.01 -35.06 10.91
C PHE A 174 -18.34 -35.14 11.68
N LEU A 175 -19.25 -34.20 11.44
CA LEU A 175 -20.57 -34.19 12.08
C LEU A 175 -21.45 -35.36 11.61
N ASP A 176 -21.34 -35.78 10.34
CA ASP A 176 -22.06 -36.93 9.78
C ASP A 176 -21.64 -38.29 10.40
N GLN A 177 -20.63 -38.31 11.27
CA GLN A 177 -20.21 -39.52 11.99
C GLN A 177 -20.98 -39.78 13.30
N PHE A 178 -21.83 -38.84 13.72
CA PHE A 178 -22.73 -38.95 14.88
C PHE A 178 -24.17 -39.14 14.44
#